data_AF-A0A0P0E851-F1
#
_entry.id   AF-A0A0P0E851-F1
#
_cell.length_a   1.000
_cell.length_b   1.000
_cell.length_c   1.000
_cell.angle_alpha   90.00
_cell.angle_beta   90.00
_cell.angle_gamma   90.00
#
_symmetry.space_group_name_H-M   'P 1'
#
loop_
_entity.id
_entity.type
_entity.pdbx_description
1 polymer ?
#
loop_
_entity_poly.entity_id
_entity_poly.type
_entity_poly.pdbx_seq_one_letter_code
_entity_poly.pdbx_strand_id
1 'polypeptide(L)'
;MAGLSHLMSPMSQLITTVDLRREFENPCPHLKTLSLRRSRGFYDHDQRSSEPTVSDSRGRVVRSLGMAQTLLRPEQVDDLVAQYREGATLVELASVFGVNRRTVATHLTRREVTIRRGRFDPSRIHEAADLYLSGLTLVEVGIKVGAGPQAVRRALASHGVVIRPGGRCGSRITASTAVGG
;
A
#
# COMPACT_ATOMS: atom_id res chain seq x y z
N MET A 1 33.93 24.87 68.45
CA MET A 1 32.87 25.21 67.47
C MET A 1 33.35 24.80 66.09
N ALA A 2 32.44 24.25 65.29
CA ALA A 2 32.60 23.80 63.89
C ALA A 2 33.47 24.77 63.07
N GLY A 3 34.33 24.34 62.15
CA GLY A 3 34.17 23.32 61.12
C GLY A 3 34.30 24.04 59.77
N LEU A 4 35.08 23.47 58.84
CA LEU A 4 34.88 23.48 57.37
C LEU A 4 36.20 23.15 56.68
N SER A 5 36.31 21.86 56.38
CA SER A 5 37.15 21.23 55.38
C SER A 5 36.95 21.86 53.98
N HIS A 6 38.05 22.18 53.30
CA HIS A 6 38.02 22.30 51.84
C HIS A 6 39.19 21.52 51.24
N LEU A 7 38.89 20.25 50.93
CA LEU A 7 39.69 19.38 50.08
C LEU A 7 39.62 19.92 48.65
N MET A 8 40.70 20.51 48.16
CA MET A 8 40.83 20.92 46.77
C MET A 8 41.31 19.72 45.95
N SER A 9 40.37 19.02 45.31
CA SER A 9 40.65 17.93 44.36
C SER A 9 41.13 18.51 43.02
N PRO A 10 42.19 17.98 42.38
CA PRO A 10 42.59 18.42 41.05
C PRO A 10 41.61 17.89 39.99
N MET A 11 41.09 18.80 39.16
CA MET A 11 40.24 18.48 38.01
C MET A 11 41.03 17.66 36.98
N SER A 12 40.81 16.34 36.97
CA SER A 12 41.22 15.46 35.89
C SER A 12 40.37 15.74 34.65
N GLN A 13 40.96 16.37 33.64
CA GLN A 13 40.32 16.59 32.34
C GLN A 13 40.26 15.26 31.60
N LEU A 14 39.06 14.69 31.48
CA LEU A 14 38.80 13.54 30.62
C LEU A 14 38.83 13.99 29.16
N ILE A 15 39.95 13.76 28.47
CA ILE A 15 40.01 13.83 27.01
C ILE A 15 39.24 12.63 26.47
N THR A 16 38.04 12.86 25.94
CA THR A 16 37.28 11.85 25.20
C THR A 16 37.91 11.69 23.82
N THR A 17 38.73 10.65 23.64
CA THR A 17 39.16 10.22 22.32
C THR A 17 37.94 9.69 21.57
N VAL A 18 37.38 10.49 20.67
CA VAL A 18 36.33 10.03 19.74
C VAL A 18 37.01 9.12 18.71
N ASP A 19 36.73 7.82 18.77
CA ASP A 19 37.21 6.86 17.78
C ASP A 19 36.43 7.05 16.46
N LEU A 20 36.96 7.90 15.59
CA LEU A 20 36.38 8.26 14.29
C LEU A 20 36.30 7.08 13.31
N ARG A 21 36.91 5.92 13.62
CA ARG A 21 36.90 4.76 12.69
C ARG A 21 35.56 4.06 12.61
N ARG A 22 34.65 4.26 13.57
CA ARG A 22 33.39 3.50 13.66
C ARG A 22 32.18 4.17 12.99
N GLU A 23 32.21 5.49 12.79
CA GLU A 23 31.03 6.25 12.33
C GLU A 23 30.97 6.46 10.81
N PHE A 24 32.10 6.35 10.10
CA PHE A 24 32.12 6.46 8.64
C PHE A 24 31.82 5.14 7.92
N GLU A 25 31.88 4.01 8.61
CA GLU A 25 31.50 2.70 8.09
C GLU A 25 30.04 2.36 8.40
N ASN A 26 29.11 3.17 7.88
CA ASN A 26 27.73 2.72 7.73
C ASN A 26 27.42 2.42 6.26
N PRO A 27 28.05 1.39 5.64
CA PRO A 27 27.58 0.93 4.35
C PRO A 27 26.15 0.50 4.54
N CYS A 28 25.26 1.11 3.75
CA CYS A 28 23.84 0.79 3.75
C CYS A 28 23.66 -0.74 3.71
N PRO A 29 22.61 -1.31 4.30
CA PRO A 29 22.41 -2.77 4.35
C PRO A 29 22.59 -3.47 2.99
N HIS A 30 22.28 -2.76 1.90
CA HIS A 30 22.49 -3.18 0.53
C HIS A 30 23.98 -3.36 0.17
N LEU A 31 24.86 -2.44 0.55
CA LEU A 31 26.30 -2.52 0.29
C LEU A 31 26.97 -3.66 1.08
N LYS A 32 26.56 -3.88 2.33
CA LYS A 32 26.98 -5.05 3.12
C LYS A 32 26.54 -6.35 2.45
N THR A 33 25.31 -6.40 1.95
CA THR A 33 24.76 -7.56 1.24
C THR A 33 25.51 -7.84 -0.06
N LEU A 34 25.82 -6.80 -0.84
CA LEU A 34 26.59 -6.93 -2.08
C LEU A 34 28.01 -7.44 -1.81
N SER A 35 28.68 -6.88 -0.81
CA SER A 35 30.03 -7.28 -0.40
C SER A 35 30.08 -8.75 0.02
N LEU A 36 29.10 -9.19 0.82
CA LEU A 36 28.96 -10.59 1.26
C LEU A 36 28.64 -11.54 0.09
N ARG A 37 27.78 -11.13 -0.84
CA ARG A 37 27.45 -11.95 -2.02
C ARG A 37 28.67 -12.12 -2.92
N ARG A 38 29.44 -11.04 -3.13
CA ARG A 38 30.69 -11.10 -3.90
C ARG A 38 31.73 -11.99 -3.22
N SER A 39 31.95 -11.86 -1.91
CA SER A 39 32.91 -12.72 -1.20
C SER A 39 32.50 -14.21 -1.18
N ARG A 40 31.20 -14.50 -1.36
CA ARG A 40 30.66 -15.85 -1.50
C ARG A 40 30.61 -16.35 -2.95
N GLY A 41 31.15 -15.59 -3.90
CA GLY A 41 31.23 -15.97 -5.30
C GLY A 41 29.90 -15.96 -6.07
N PHE A 42 28.86 -15.30 -5.56
CA PHE A 42 27.56 -15.20 -6.27
C PHE A 42 27.65 -14.51 -7.63
N TYR A 43 28.69 -13.70 -7.83
CA TYR A 43 28.95 -12.97 -9.06
C TYR A 43 30.14 -13.53 -9.86
N ASP A 44 30.75 -14.63 -9.41
CA ASP A 44 31.88 -15.27 -10.12
C ASP A 44 31.41 -16.10 -11.33
N HIS A 45 30.10 -16.05 -11.62
CA HIS A 45 29.48 -16.73 -12.75
C HIS A 45 28.78 -15.71 -13.66
N ASP A 46 29.51 -15.22 -14.66
CA ASP A 46 28.94 -14.45 -15.78
C ASP A 46 28.31 -15.34 -16.86
N GLN A 47 28.35 -16.67 -16.69
CA GLN A 47 27.55 -17.56 -17.50
C GLN A 47 26.09 -17.47 -17.05
N ARG A 48 25.39 -16.49 -17.63
CA ARG A 48 23.95 -16.54 -17.76
C ARG A 48 23.62 -17.87 -18.41
N SER A 49 23.18 -18.85 -17.62
CA SER A 49 22.73 -20.14 -18.10
C SER A 49 21.78 -19.89 -19.26
N SER A 50 22.17 -20.27 -20.47
CA SER A 50 21.29 -20.30 -21.62
C SER A 50 20.29 -21.41 -21.34
N GLU A 51 19.30 -21.12 -20.49
CA GLU A 51 18.19 -22.02 -20.24
C GLU A 51 17.66 -22.44 -21.61
N PRO A 52 17.53 -23.75 -21.90
CA PRO A 52 17.00 -24.18 -23.16
C PRO A 52 15.60 -23.59 -23.26
N THR A 53 15.42 -22.77 -24.30
CA THR A 53 14.09 -22.34 -24.70
C THR A 53 13.35 -23.61 -25.10
N VAL A 54 12.50 -24.14 -24.21
CA VAL A 54 11.63 -25.27 -24.53
C VAL A 54 10.84 -24.87 -25.78
N SER A 55 11.05 -25.58 -26.88
CA SER A 55 10.45 -25.28 -28.18
C SER A 55 9.79 -26.55 -28.70
N ASP A 56 8.54 -26.44 -29.11
CA ASP A 56 7.79 -27.50 -29.78
C ASP A 56 7.75 -27.18 -31.30
N SER A 57 7.26 -28.12 -32.10
CA SER A 57 6.87 -28.00 -33.51
C SER A 57 6.01 -26.76 -33.83
N ARG A 58 5.35 -26.16 -32.83
CA ARG A 58 4.55 -24.93 -32.93
C ARG A 58 5.32 -23.66 -32.55
N GLY A 59 6.60 -23.77 -32.19
CA GLY A 59 7.46 -22.66 -31.79
C GLY A 59 7.79 -22.60 -30.30
N ARG A 60 8.35 -21.45 -29.88
CA ARG A 60 8.86 -21.17 -28.53
C ARG A 60 7.75 -21.31 -27.48
N VAL A 61 7.93 -22.19 -26.50
CA VAL A 61 7.02 -22.35 -25.36
C VAL A 61 7.36 -21.29 -24.30
N VAL A 62 6.45 -20.33 -24.10
CA VAL A 62 6.54 -19.35 -23.01
C VAL A 62 6.01 -20.00 -21.73
N ARG A 63 6.83 -20.04 -20.67
CA ARG A 63 6.54 -20.76 -19.41
C ARG A 63 5.32 -20.27 -18.64
N SER A 64 4.84 -19.06 -18.93
CA SER A 64 3.61 -18.51 -18.35
C SER A 64 3.20 -17.27 -19.13
N LEU A 65 1.97 -17.27 -19.66
CA LEU A 65 1.31 -16.03 -20.01
C LEU A 65 0.81 -15.43 -18.68
N GLY A 66 1.26 -14.23 -18.32
CA GLY A 66 0.73 -13.52 -17.15
C GLY A 66 -0.79 -13.33 -17.28
N MET A 67 -1.46 -13.01 -16.17
CA MET A 67 -2.91 -12.73 -16.17
C MET A 67 -3.26 -11.75 -17.28
N ALA A 68 -4.16 -12.16 -18.17
CA ALA A 68 -4.64 -11.32 -19.26
C ALA A 68 -5.25 -10.05 -18.66
N GLN A 69 -4.69 -8.89 -19.01
CA GLN A 69 -5.24 -7.61 -18.56
C GLN A 69 -6.56 -7.37 -19.30
N THR A 70 -7.65 -7.17 -18.55
CA THR A 70 -8.91 -6.68 -19.14
C THR A 70 -8.70 -5.26 -19.64
N LEU A 71 -8.48 -5.11 -20.94
CA LEU A 71 -8.36 -3.81 -21.60
C LEU A 71 -9.73 -3.36 -22.08
N LEU A 72 -10.22 -2.25 -21.52
CA LEU A 72 -11.40 -1.58 -22.05
C LEU A 72 -11.09 -1.08 -23.47
N ARG A 73 -12.03 -1.28 -24.39
CA ARG A 73 -11.97 -0.67 -25.73
C ARG A 73 -12.07 0.86 -25.59
N PRO A 74 -11.49 1.63 -26.53
CA PRO A 74 -11.52 3.09 -26.45
C PRO A 74 -12.95 3.64 -26.32
N GLU A 75 -13.91 3.04 -27.02
CA GLU A 75 -15.35 3.36 -26.93
C GLU A 75 -15.90 3.21 -25.50
N GLN A 76 -15.59 2.09 -24.83
CA GLN A 76 -16.01 1.83 -23.45
C GLN A 76 -15.39 2.83 -22.46
N VAL A 77 -14.21 3.34 -22.75
CA VAL A 77 -13.57 4.38 -21.94
C VAL A 77 -14.30 5.71 -22.08
N ASP A 78 -14.84 6.01 -23.26
CA ASP A 78 -15.58 7.24 -23.51
C ASP A 78 -16.97 7.20 -22.84
N ASP A 79 -17.65 6.06 -22.87
CA ASP A 79 -18.90 5.82 -22.11
C ASP A 79 -18.65 5.94 -20.60
N LEU A 80 -17.53 5.40 -20.10
CA LEU A 80 -17.13 5.52 -18.70
C LEU A 80 -16.92 6.98 -18.29
N VAL A 81 -16.33 7.80 -19.17
CA VAL A 81 -16.13 9.23 -18.91
C VAL A 81 -17.46 9.98 -18.92
N ALA A 82 -18.39 9.63 -19.82
CA ALA A 82 -19.71 10.24 -19.88
C ALA A 82 -20.51 9.99 -18.58
N GLN A 83 -20.60 8.73 -18.15
CA GLN A 83 -21.27 8.36 -16.90
C GLN A 83 -20.61 9.01 -15.67
N TYR A 84 -19.28 9.16 -15.68
CA TYR A 84 -18.58 9.88 -14.61
C TYR A 84 -18.95 11.37 -14.54
N ARG A 85 -19.15 12.02 -15.70
CA ARG A 85 -19.58 13.42 -15.78
C ARG A 85 -21.01 13.61 -15.28
N GLU A 86 -21.90 12.68 -15.63
CA GLU A 86 -23.29 12.61 -15.14
C GLU A 86 -23.37 12.46 -13.61
N GLY A 87 -22.31 11.93 -13.00
CA GLY A 87 -22.14 11.91 -11.55
C GLY A 87 -21.95 10.52 -10.95
N ALA A 88 -21.83 9.49 -11.77
CA ALA A 88 -21.54 8.14 -11.30
C ALA A 88 -20.24 8.09 -10.49
N THR A 89 -20.26 7.34 -9.40
CA THR A 89 -19.09 7.15 -8.55
C THR A 89 -18.11 6.17 -9.18
N LEU A 90 -16.83 6.26 -8.78
CA LEU A 90 -15.80 5.31 -9.24
C LEU A 90 -16.11 3.85 -8.89
N VAL A 91 -16.91 3.61 -7.84
CA VAL A 91 -17.28 2.27 -7.39
C VAL A 91 -18.36 1.70 -8.30
N GLU A 92 -19.38 2.49 -8.64
CA GLU A 92 -20.42 2.09 -9.59
C GLU A 92 -19.82 1.81 -10.97
N LEU A 93 -18.96 2.70 -11.47
CA LEU A 93 -18.26 2.49 -12.74
C LEU A 93 -17.40 1.23 -12.74
N ALA A 94 -16.71 0.93 -11.63
CA ALA A 94 -15.93 -0.29 -11.50
C ALA A 94 -16.81 -1.55 -11.62
N SER A 95 -17.99 -1.54 -11.00
CA SER A 95 -18.94 -2.65 -11.05
C SER A 95 -19.55 -2.83 -12.44
N VAL A 96 -19.98 -1.74 -13.08
CA VAL A 96 -20.62 -1.77 -14.43
C VAL A 96 -19.65 -2.27 -15.49
N PHE A 97 -18.41 -1.77 -15.47
CA PHE A 97 -17.41 -2.10 -16.49
C PHE A 97 -16.55 -3.32 -16.12
N GLY A 98 -16.77 -3.94 -14.95
CA GLY A 98 -16.00 -5.11 -14.49
C GLY A 98 -14.51 -4.84 -14.30
N VAL A 99 -14.13 -3.58 -14.07
CA VAL A 99 -12.73 -3.14 -13.94
C VAL A 99 -12.42 -2.67 -12.53
N ASN A 100 -11.16 -2.78 -12.13
CA ASN A 100 -10.74 -2.28 -10.83
C ASN A 100 -10.95 -0.75 -10.74
N ARG A 101 -11.42 -0.26 -9.58
CA ARG A 101 -11.53 1.18 -9.28
C ARG A 101 -10.26 1.98 -9.59
N ARG A 102 -9.08 1.38 -9.41
CA ARG A 102 -7.79 2.01 -9.78
C ARG A 102 -7.65 2.16 -11.29
N THR A 103 -8.08 1.18 -12.07
CA THR A 103 -8.08 1.22 -13.54
C THR A 103 -9.00 2.32 -14.05
N VAL A 104 -10.21 2.44 -13.49
CA VAL A 104 -11.16 3.55 -13.76
C VAL A 104 -10.48 4.91 -13.50
N ALA A 105 -9.85 5.08 -12.34
CA ALA A 105 -9.13 6.31 -12.00
C ALA A 105 -7.99 6.62 -12.99
N THR A 106 -7.23 5.60 -13.42
CA THR A 106 -6.18 5.75 -14.44
C THR A 106 -6.76 6.21 -15.78
N HIS A 107 -7.88 5.63 -16.23
CA HIS A 107 -8.54 6.05 -17.48
C HIS A 107 -9.03 7.50 -17.41
N LEU A 108 -9.66 7.90 -16.30
CA LEU A 108 -10.11 9.29 -16.08
C LEU A 108 -8.93 10.26 -16.06
N THR A 109 -7.83 9.90 -15.39
CA THR A 109 -6.62 10.74 -15.32
C THR A 109 -5.97 10.92 -16.70
N ARG A 110 -5.93 9.85 -17.52
CA ARG A 110 -5.40 9.90 -18.89
C ARG A 110 -6.23 10.78 -19.83
N ARG A 111 -7.53 10.93 -19.56
CA ARG A 111 -8.44 11.83 -20.28
C ARG A 111 -8.54 13.22 -19.63
N GLU A 112 -7.60 13.56 -18.74
CA GLU A 112 -7.52 14.84 -18.01
C GLU A 112 -8.77 15.17 -17.18
N VAL A 113 -9.58 14.17 -16.83
CA VAL A 113 -10.74 14.37 -15.98
C VAL A 113 -10.29 14.44 -14.52
N THR A 114 -10.53 15.57 -13.87
CA THR A 114 -10.21 15.73 -12.45
C THR A 114 -11.01 14.74 -11.61
N ILE A 115 -10.30 13.83 -10.94
CA ILE A 115 -10.94 12.88 -10.05
C ILE A 115 -11.52 13.63 -8.84
N ARG A 116 -12.86 13.65 -8.75
CA ARG A 116 -13.61 14.03 -7.55
C ARG A 116 -13.08 13.16 -6.40
N ARG A 117 -12.23 13.75 -5.55
CA ARG A 117 -11.83 13.10 -4.30
C ARG A 117 -13.09 12.99 -3.47
N GLY A 118 -13.64 11.78 -3.36
CA GLY A 118 -14.82 11.52 -2.54
C GLY A 118 -14.57 12.04 -1.13
N ARG A 119 -15.13 13.20 -0.82
CA ARG A 119 -15.27 13.63 0.57
C ARG A 119 -16.32 12.73 1.16
N PHE A 120 -15.97 12.14 2.29
CA PHE A 120 -16.95 11.53 3.17
C PHE A 120 -17.96 12.63 3.55
N ASP A 121 -19.26 12.39 3.36
CA ASP A 121 -20.29 13.33 3.75
C ASP A 121 -20.31 13.46 5.28
N PRO A 122 -19.97 14.63 5.85
CA PRO A 122 -19.86 14.79 7.30
C PRO A 122 -21.17 14.47 8.04
N SER A 123 -22.31 14.62 7.36
CA SER A 123 -23.65 14.35 7.91
C SER A 123 -23.83 12.87 8.29
N ARG A 124 -23.13 11.95 7.62
CA ARG A 124 -23.23 10.50 7.83
C ARG A 124 -22.16 9.94 8.76
N ILE A 125 -21.39 10.81 9.43
CA ILE A 125 -20.32 10.37 10.32
C ILE A 125 -20.89 9.63 11.53
N HIS A 126 -22.01 10.10 12.07
CA HIS A 126 -22.68 9.44 13.20
C HIS A 126 -23.12 8.02 12.83
N GLU A 127 -23.80 7.86 11.69
CA GLU A 127 -24.18 6.54 11.16
C GLU A 127 -22.96 5.63 10.96
N ALA A 128 -21.87 6.14 10.37
CA ALA A 128 -20.65 5.38 10.19
C ALA A 128 -19.98 4.98 11.52
N ALA A 129 -20.05 5.84 12.53
CA ALA A 129 -19.51 5.57 13.86
C ALA A 129 -20.33 4.49 14.56
N ASP A 130 -21.66 4.57 14.51
CA ASP A 130 -22.56 3.59 15.10
C ASP A 130 -22.36 2.20 14.47
N LEU A 131 -22.26 2.14 13.13
CA LEU A 131 -21.97 0.91 12.41
C LEU A 131 -20.58 0.34 12.76
N TYR A 132 -19.58 1.19 12.96
CA TYR A 132 -18.25 0.73 13.36
C TYR A 132 -18.23 0.20 14.80
N LEU A 133 -18.93 0.87 15.71
CA LEU A 133 -19.07 0.47 17.11
C LEU A 133 -19.88 -0.83 17.23
N SER A 134 -20.85 -1.07 16.34
CA SER A 134 -21.59 -2.34 16.26
C SER A 134 -20.71 -3.52 15.81
N GLY A 135 -19.44 -3.29 15.49
CA GLY A 135 -18.46 -4.33 15.17
C GLY A 135 -18.22 -4.57 13.69
N LEU A 136 -18.82 -3.78 12.78
CA LEU A 136 -18.57 -3.89 11.35
C LEU A 136 -17.16 -3.41 10.99
N THR A 137 -16.60 -4.01 9.95
CA THR A 137 -15.31 -3.61 9.40
C THR A 137 -15.42 -2.30 8.62
N LEU A 138 -14.31 -1.57 8.49
CA LEU A 138 -14.26 -0.33 7.71
C LEU A 138 -14.71 -0.50 6.24
N VAL A 139 -14.58 -1.71 5.69
CA VAL A 139 -15.04 -2.04 4.33
C VAL A 139 -16.56 -2.15 4.30
N GLU A 140 -17.16 -2.89 5.23
CA GLU A 140 -18.62 -3.07 5.32
C GLU A 140 -19.32 -1.73 5.64
N VAL A 141 -18.76 -0.93 6.54
CA VAL A 141 -19.25 0.43 6.83
C VAL A 141 -19.17 1.29 5.57
N GLY A 142 -18.09 1.19 4.80
CA GLY A 142 -17.93 1.91 3.55
C GLY A 142 -18.99 1.56 2.50
N ILE A 143 -19.37 0.28 2.40
CA ILE A 143 -20.44 -0.17 1.50
C ILE A 143 -21.79 0.44 1.94
N LYS A 144 -22.10 0.42 3.24
CA LYS A 144 -23.38 0.96 3.76
C LYS A 144 -23.49 2.48 3.61
N VAL A 145 -22.40 3.20 3.88
CA VAL A 145 -22.38 4.66 3.85
C VAL A 145 -22.08 5.21 2.45
N GLY A 146 -21.75 4.34 1.48
CA GLY A 146 -21.37 4.73 0.11
C GLY A 146 -19.99 5.40 0.02
N ALA A 147 -19.12 5.18 1.01
CA ALA A 147 -17.81 5.80 1.10
C ALA A 147 -16.70 4.75 1.02
N GLY A 148 -15.57 5.11 0.41
CA GLY A 148 -14.42 4.20 0.38
C GLY A 148 -13.88 3.90 1.79
N PRO A 149 -13.34 2.69 2.07
CA PRO A 149 -12.89 2.30 3.42
C PRO A 149 -11.82 3.24 4.01
N GLN A 150 -10.95 3.82 3.16
CA GLN A 150 -9.98 4.84 3.60
C GLN A 150 -10.63 6.19 3.90
N ALA A 151 -11.73 6.55 3.23
CA ALA A 151 -12.49 7.75 3.52
C ALA A 151 -13.21 7.61 4.87
N VAL A 152 -13.84 6.46 5.11
CA VAL A 152 -14.44 6.11 6.42
C VAL A 152 -13.40 6.15 7.53
N ARG A 153 -12.23 5.51 7.33
CA ARG A 153 -11.13 5.54 8.31
C ARG A 153 -10.71 6.96 8.68
N ARG A 154 -10.58 7.85 7.68
CA ARG A 154 -10.20 9.25 7.88
C ARG A 154 -11.30 10.03 8.59
N ALA A 155 -12.56 9.83 8.22
CA ALA A 155 -13.70 10.49 8.85
C ALA A 155 -13.84 10.10 10.32
N LEU A 156 -13.78 8.80 10.63
CA LEU A 156 -13.82 8.28 11.99
C LEU A 156 -12.64 8.78 12.84
N ALA A 157 -11.42 8.77 12.28
CA ALA A 157 -10.24 9.29 12.98
C ALA A 157 -10.34 10.80 13.25
N SER A 158 -10.92 11.58 12.32
CA SER A 158 -11.13 13.02 12.49
C SER A 158 -12.20 13.33 13.56
N HIS A 159 -13.12 12.40 13.80
CA HIS A 159 -14.13 12.46 14.87
C HIS A 159 -13.71 11.80 16.18
N GLY A 160 -12.44 11.42 16.32
CA GLY A 160 -11.90 10.88 17.58
C GLY A 160 -12.28 9.43 17.86
N VAL A 161 -12.84 8.69 16.90
CA VAL A 161 -13.08 7.25 17.07
C VAL A 161 -11.75 6.51 16.96
N VAL A 162 -11.38 5.79 18.03
CA VAL A 162 -10.16 4.99 18.06
C VAL A 162 -10.28 3.83 17.08
N ILE A 163 -9.49 3.89 16.01
CA ILE A 163 -9.44 2.83 14.99
C ILE A 163 -8.75 1.61 15.60
N ARG A 164 -9.46 0.47 15.64
CA ARG A 164 -8.92 -0.84 15.99
C ARG A 164 -7.64 -1.13 15.19
N PRO A 165 -6.59 -1.67 15.82
CA PRO A 165 -5.33 -1.96 15.13
C PRO A 165 -5.61 -2.91 13.95
N GLY A 166 -5.10 -2.54 12.77
CA GLY A 166 -5.28 -3.36 11.57
C GLY A 166 -4.60 -4.71 11.74
N GLY A 167 -5.37 -5.79 11.70
CA GLY A 167 -4.83 -7.15 11.56
C GLY A 167 -4.12 -7.31 10.22
N ARG A 168 -3.20 -8.29 10.11
CA ARG A 168 -2.60 -8.68 8.82
C ARG A 168 -3.71 -8.92 7.80
N CYS A 169 -3.51 -8.42 6.59
CA CYS A 169 -4.44 -8.47 5.48
C CYS A 169 -4.73 -9.93 5.05
N GLY A 170 -5.61 -10.63 5.76
CA GLY A 170 -6.21 -11.88 5.29
C GLY A 170 -7.36 -11.51 4.36
N SER A 171 -7.19 -11.71 3.05
CA SER A 171 -8.29 -11.61 2.09
C SER A 171 -9.36 -12.66 2.44
N ARG A 172 -10.39 -12.25 3.18
CA ARG A 172 -11.58 -13.08 3.40
C ARG A 172 -12.43 -12.97 2.14
N ILE A 173 -12.28 -13.94 1.24
CA ILE A 173 -13.22 -14.14 0.14
C ILE A 173 -14.52 -14.61 0.79
N THR A 174 -15.48 -13.72 0.99
CA THR A 174 -16.84 -14.13 1.38
C THR A 174 -17.51 -14.69 0.14
N ALA A 175 -17.53 -16.02 0.03
CA ALA A 175 -18.44 -16.71 -0.86
C ALA A 175 -19.88 -16.38 -0.42
N SER A 176 -20.59 -15.59 -1.23
CA SER A 176 -22.03 -15.42 -1.09
C SER A 176 -22.69 -16.72 -1.48
N THR A 177 -23.29 -17.40 -0.51
CA THR A 177 -24.11 -18.60 -0.68
C THR A 177 -25.26 -18.30 -1.64
N ALA A 178 -25.31 -19.01 -2.77
CA ALA A 178 -26.50 -19.09 -3.59
C ALA A 178 -27.52 -19.96 -2.85
N VAL A 179 -28.59 -19.33 -2.34
CA VAL A 179 -29.82 -20.03 -1.98
C VAL A 179 -30.61 -20.18 -3.28
N GLY A 180 -30.57 -21.39 -3.84
CA GLY A 180 -31.53 -21.82 -4.85
C GLY A 180 -32.84 -22.14 -4.17
N GLY A 181 -33.91 -21.50 -4.64
CA GLY A 181 -35.28 -22.01 -4.54
C GLY A 181 -35.62 -22.90 -5.73
#